data_AF-A0A835L4B6-F1
#
_entry.id   AF-A0A835L4B6-F1
#
_cell.length_a   1.000
_cell.length_b   1.000
_cell.length_c   1.000
_cell.angle_alpha   90.00
_cell.angle_beta   90.00
_cell.angle_gamma   90.00
#
_symmetry.space_group_name_H-M   'P 1'
#
loop_
_entity.id
_entity.type
_entity.pdbx_description
1 polymer ?
#
loop_
_entity_poly.entity_id
_entity_poly.type
_entity_poly.pdbx_seq_one_letter_code
_entity_poly.pdbx_strand_id
1 'polypeptide(L)'
;MEPFQLVLARNFNIWNYAAAICSEERAIEAAKRWLLIPSQTPRCPSCGRPMNAETNTNYKLGFRWRCRRAGCNVIRSPLKGTFFERSNVSILNTMRLLLHFFRKDKVSQAARDVGVTRKTAIQIYHYLREVCEVAEAHDRDMIGGDNDIVEVDETHLYTNKYHRGRLLQRQTWSFGCISRLTKKIHVELIPNKNRATLDPIIQQNVRQNSYIMSDQHRAYMGVHLRLGMRGHSSVNHSQQFTAGTVNIPVDPSLGIPVPGSSNVRCKVHTNTIERQWLELKRQCRTCRSQRRLKWYMGEYMYRQNILKSLPSDAARFRRLLRDIHRIYPGLGRHGISIRNCRCRPTCPRR
;
A
#
# COMPACT_ATOMS: atom_id res chain seq x y z
N MET A 1 5.23 -4.83 -29.72
CA MET A 1 6.09 -5.10 -28.53
C MET A 1 5.48 -6.24 -27.73
N GLU A 2 6.28 -7.21 -27.31
CA GLU A 2 5.82 -8.34 -26.51
C GLU A 2 5.50 -7.93 -25.05
N PRO A 3 4.47 -8.49 -24.39
CA PRO A 3 4.06 -8.05 -23.05
C PRO A 3 5.16 -8.25 -21.99
N PHE A 4 6.03 -9.24 -22.17
CA PHE A 4 7.18 -9.45 -21.29
C PHE A 4 8.24 -8.36 -21.47
N GLN A 5 8.48 -7.93 -22.71
CA GLN A 5 9.42 -6.86 -23.01
C GLN A 5 8.91 -5.51 -22.48
N LEU A 6 7.59 -5.30 -22.46
CA LEU A 6 6.98 -4.07 -21.93
C LEU A 6 7.38 -3.79 -20.47
N VAL A 7 7.32 -4.79 -19.60
CA VAL A 7 7.58 -4.63 -18.16
C VAL A 7 9.06 -4.65 -17.80
N LEU A 8 9.92 -4.95 -18.78
CA LEU A 8 11.39 -4.85 -18.72
C LEU A 8 11.94 -3.65 -19.50
N ALA A 9 11.09 -2.97 -20.29
CA ALA A 9 11.51 -1.89 -21.14
C ALA A 9 12.02 -0.69 -20.32
N ARG A 10 13.12 -0.09 -20.80
CA ARG A 10 13.62 1.20 -20.29
C ARG A 10 12.56 2.31 -20.40
N ASN A 11 11.74 2.29 -21.46
CA ASN A 11 10.74 3.31 -21.76
C ASN A 11 9.29 2.83 -21.53
N PHE A 12 8.99 2.31 -20.34
CA PHE A 12 7.60 1.98 -19.97
C PHE A 12 6.74 3.25 -19.95
N ASN A 13 5.75 3.33 -20.84
CA ASN A 13 4.80 4.44 -20.91
C ASN A 13 3.43 3.95 -21.37
N ILE A 14 2.42 4.83 -21.31
CA ILE A 14 1.03 4.50 -21.63
C ILE A 14 0.84 4.03 -23.09
N TRP A 15 1.56 4.62 -24.04
CA TRP A 15 1.45 4.28 -25.46
C TRP A 15 2.03 2.90 -25.75
N ASN A 16 3.22 2.62 -25.23
CA ASN A 16 3.85 1.30 -25.33
C ASN A 16 2.98 0.23 -24.67
N TYR A 17 2.36 0.55 -23.53
CA TYR A 17 1.42 -0.36 -22.86
C TYR A 17 0.18 -0.63 -23.72
N ALA A 18 -0.46 0.43 -24.22
CA ALA A 18 -1.66 0.31 -25.04
C ALA A 18 -1.39 -0.47 -26.34
N ALA A 19 -0.23 -0.26 -26.96
CA ALA A 19 0.20 -1.01 -28.14
C ALA A 19 0.47 -2.49 -27.84
N ALA A 20 1.04 -2.81 -26.67
CA ALA A 20 1.32 -4.19 -26.28
C ALA A 20 0.06 -4.95 -25.83
N ILE A 21 -0.85 -4.28 -25.13
CA ILE A 21 -2.09 -4.80 -24.55
C ILE A 21 -3.29 -4.19 -25.29
N CYS A 22 -3.36 -4.46 -26.59
CA CYS A 22 -4.33 -3.83 -27.50
C CYS A 22 -5.66 -4.60 -27.64
N SER A 23 -5.67 -5.91 -27.36
CA SER A 23 -6.85 -6.79 -27.49
C SER A 23 -7.06 -7.66 -26.25
N GLU A 24 -8.21 -8.33 -26.14
CA GLU A 24 -8.53 -9.24 -25.03
C GLU A 24 -7.58 -10.45 -25.04
N GLU A 25 -7.23 -10.98 -26.22
CA GLU A 25 -6.29 -12.09 -26.39
C GLU A 25 -4.90 -11.71 -25.88
N ARG A 26 -4.40 -10.53 -26.26
CA ARG A 26 -3.11 -10.01 -25.80
C ARG A 26 -3.11 -9.73 -24.30
N ALA A 27 -4.24 -9.27 -23.75
CA ALA A 27 -4.40 -9.07 -22.31
C ALA A 27 -4.38 -10.41 -21.55
N ILE A 28 -5.05 -11.45 -22.04
CA ILE A 28 -5.03 -12.79 -21.46
C ILE A 28 -3.61 -13.38 -21.51
N GLU A 29 -2.93 -13.25 -22.65
CA GLU A 29 -1.56 -13.69 -22.81
C GLU A 29 -0.62 -13.01 -21.80
N ALA A 30 -0.70 -11.68 -21.70
CA ALA A 30 0.07 -10.90 -20.75
C ALA A 30 -0.24 -11.31 -19.30
N ALA A 31 -1.53 -11.46 -18.94
CA ALA A 31 -1.95 -11.88 -17.61
C ALA A 31 -1.42 -13.27 -17.24
N LYS A 32 -1.34 -14.21 -18.19
CA LYS A 32 -0.69 -15.52 -17.99
C LYS A 32 0.81 -15.37 -17.78
N ARG A 33 1.50 -14.62 -18.64
CA ARG A 33 2.96 -14.39 -18.54
C ARG A 33 3.36 -13.67 -17.24
N TRP A 34 2.51 -12.76 -16.75
CA TRP A 34 2.71 -12.05 -15.49
C TRP A 34 2.15 -12.79 -14.28
N LEU A 35 1.72 -14.05 -14.45
CA LEU A 35 1.20 -14.94 -13.40
C LEU A 35 -0.09 -14.45 -12.72
N LEU A 36 -0.75 -13.43 -13.26
CA LEU A 36 -2.06 -12.98 -12.79
C LEU A 36 -3.16 -14.00 -13.12
N ILE A 37 -2.94 -14.83 -14.14
CA ILE A 37 -3.73 -16.03 -14.45
C ILE A 37 -2.77 -17.22 -14.40
N PRO A 38 -2.98 -18.20 -13.51
CA PRO A 38 -2.12 -19.38 -13.46
C PRO A 38 -2.19 -20.18 -14.76
N SER A 39 -1.03 -20.57 -15.28
CA SER A 39 -0.91 -21.46 -16.44
C SER A 39 -0.96 -22.94 -16.07
N GLN A 40 -0.79 -23.27 -14.78
CA GLN A 40 -0.76 -24.66 -14.31
C GLN A 40 -2.17 -25.25 -14.23
N THR A 41 -2.29 -26.52 -14.62
CA THR A 41 -3.51 -27.30 -14.45
C THR A 41 -3.81 -27.50 -12.96
N PRO A 42 -4.98 -27.08 -12.46
CA PRO A 42 -5.33 -27.25 -11.06
C PRO A 42 -5.64 -28.71 -10.73
N ARG A 43 -5.42 -29.07 -9.46
CA ARG A 43 -5.88 -30.34 -8.90
C ARG A 43 -7.29 -30.20 -8.33
N CYS A 44 -8.09 -31.27 -8.48
CA CYS A 44 -9.42 -31.33 -7.91
C CYS A 44 -9.34 -31.33 -6.37
N PRO A 45 -10.03 -30.43 -5.65
CA PRO A 45 -10.01 -30.39 -4.19
C PRO A 45 -10.67 -31.61 -3.52
N SER A 46 -11.51 -32.37 -4.25
CA SER A 46 -12.19 -33.55 -3.71
C SER A 46 -11.40 -34.84 -3.91
N CYS A 47 -10.66 -34.98 -5.02
CA CYS A 47 -10.01 -36.25 -5.36
C CYS A 47 -8.51 -36.16 -5.71
N GLY A 48 -7.92 -34.96 -5.68
CA GLY A 48 -6.49 -34.72 -5.92
C GLY A 48 -6.00 -34.87 -7.36
N ARG A 49 -6.82 -35.43 -8.27
CA ARG A 49 -6.45 -35.62 -9.69
C ARG A 49 -6.39 -34.29 -10.45
N PRO A 50 -5.52 -34.15 -11.47
CA PRO A 50 -5.54 -33.02 -12.39
C PRO A 50 -6.93 -32.84 -13.02
N MET A 51 -7.39 -31.60 -13.15
CA MET A 51 -8.66 -31.28 -13.81
C MET A 51 -8.45 -31.11 -15.32
N ASN A 52 -9.49 -31.37 -16.11
CA ASN A 52 -9.47 -31.14 -17.55
C ASN A 52 -10.07 -29.78 -17.89
N ALA A 53 -9.47 -29.08 -18.87
CA ALA A 53 -10.08 -27.91 -19.47
C ALA A 53 -11.20 -28.35 -20.41
N GLU A 54 -12.42 -27.89 -20.15
CA GLU A 54 -13.60 -28.14 -20.97
C GLU A 54 -14.04 -26.81 -21.59
N THR A 55 -14.08 -26.74 -22.92
CA THR A 55 -14.49 -25.55 -23.67
C THR A 55 -15.89 -25.13 -23.26
N ASN A 56 -16.05 -23.85 -22.91
CA ASN A 56 -17.30 -23.25 -22.52
C ASN A 56 -17.22 -21.72 -22.64
N THR A 57 -17.91 -21.16 -23.62
CA THR A 57 -17.90 -19.73 -23.95
C THR A 57 -18.55 -18.85 -22.89
N ASN A 58 -19.34 -19.41 -21.96
CA ASN A 58 -19.90 -18.66 -20.83
C ASN A 58 -18.83 -18.23 -19.80
N TYR A 59 -17.63 -18.80 -19.88
CA TYR A 59 -16.50 -18.41 -19.04
C TYR A 59 -15.62 -17.41 -19.78
N LYS A 60 -15.08 -16.41 -19.07
CA LYS A 60 -14.26 -15.33 -19.66
C LYS A 60 -13.05 -15.80 -20.46
N LEU A 61 -12.47 -16.95 -20.11
CA LEU A 61 -11.35 -17.53 -20.86
C LEU A 61 -11.79 -18.56 -21.91
N GLY A 62 -13.09 -18.75 -22.14
CA GLY A 62 -13.65 -19.72 -23.08
C GLY A 62 -13.61 -21.18 -22.60
N PHE A 63 -13.25 -21.43 -21.33
CA PHE A 63 -13.23 -22.77 -20.76
C PHE A 63 -13.47 -22.78 -19.25
N ARG A 64 -13.81 -23.97 -18.72
CA ARG A 64 -13.90 -24.27 -17.29
C ARG A 64 -13.05 -25.49 -16.95
N TRP A 65 -12.62 -25.58 -15.69
CA TRP A 65 -11.99 -26.79 -15.17
C TRP A 65 -13.05 -27.77 -14.68
N ARG A 66 -12.99 -29.02 -15.15
CA ARG A 66 -13.88 -30.10 -14.71
C ARG A 66 -13.07 -31.34 -14.30
N CYS A 67 -13.42 -31.94 -13.16
CA CYS A 67 -12.88 -33.25 -12.81
C CYS A 67 -13.59 -34.34 -13.63
N ARG A 68 -12.82 -35.24 -14.26
CA ARG A 68 -13.34 -36.37 -15.04
C ARG A 68 -13.38 -37.69 -14.26
N ARG A 69 -12.99 -37.70 -12.98
CA ARG A 69 -13.09 -38.91 -12.15
C ARG A 69 -14.56 -39.29 -11.99
N ALA A 70 -14.89 -40.56 -12.24
CA ALA A 70 -16.22 -41.10 -11.97
C ALA A 70 -16.68 -40.77 -10.53
N GLY A 71 -17.91 -40.26 -10.40
CA GLY A 71 -18.47 -39.80 -9.13
C GLY A 71 -18.00 -38.43 -8.65
N CYS A 72 -17.08 -37.75 -9.33
CA CYS A 72 -16.60 -36.41 -8.94
C CYS A 72 -17.16 -35.31 -9.86
N ASN A 73 -18.08 -34.51 -9.36
CA ASN A 73 -18.75 -33.44 -10.11
C ASN A 73 -18.15 -32.04 -9.90
N VAL A 74 -16.89 -31.95 -9.47
CA VAL A 74 -16.27 -30.66 -9.15
C VAL A 74 -15.95 -29.87 -10.43
N ILE A 75 -16.48 -28.63 -10.47
CA ILE A 75 -16.22 -27.64 -11.52
C ILE A 75 -15.58 -26.40 -10.89
N ARG A 76 -14.64 -25.77 -11.60
CA ARG A 76 -13.98 -24.52 -11.19
C ARG A 76 -13.79 -23.56 -12.37
N SER A 77 -13.96 -22.27 -12.11
CA SER A 77 -13.55 -21.22 -13.05
C SER A 77 -12.03 -21.16 -13.14
N PRO A 78 -11.43 -20.93 -14.32
CA PRO A 78 -9.99 -20.75 -14.43
C PRO A 78 -9.47 -19.47 -13.77
N LEU A 79 -10.36 -18.51 -13.47
CA LEU A 79 -10.04 -17.27 -12.76
C LEU A 79 -10.30 -17.35 -11.25
N LYS A 80 -10.66 -18.53 -10.72
CA LYS A 80 -10.90 -18.70 -9.29
C LYS A 80 -9.62 -18.45 -8.50
N GLY A 81 -9.70 -17.65 -7.45
CA GLY A 81 -8.56 -17.26 -6.61
C GLY A 81 -7.61 -16.24 -7.24
N THR A 82 -7.92 -15.72 -8.43
CA THR A 82 -7.13 -14.67 -9.09
C THR A 82 -7.77 -13.29 -8.92
N PHE A 83 -7.03 -12.24 -9.25
CA PHE A 83 -7.54 -10.85 -9.22
C PHE A 83 -8.75 -10.63 -10.14
N PHE A 84 -8.95 -11.52 -11.12
CA PHE A 84 -10.06 -11.46 -12.07
C PHE A 84 -11.29 -12.25 -11.62
N GLU A 85 -11.25 -12.91 -10.45
CA GLU A 85 -12.38 -13.67 -9.90
C GLU A 85 -13.62 -12.78 -9.76
N ARG A 86 -14.78 -13.27 -10.23
CA ARG A 86 -16.11 -12.60 -10.12
C ARG A 86 -16.16 -11.18 -10.72
N SER A 87 -15.14 -10.76 -11.47
CA SER A 87 -15.18 -9.52 -12.22
C SER A 87 -16.03 -9.73 -13.47
N ASN A 88 -17.05 -8.89 -13.68
CA ASN A 88 -17.80 -8.83 -14.94
C ASN A 88 -17.09 -7.96 -15.99
N VAL A 89 -15.89 -7.45 -15.68
CA VAL A 89 -15.06 -6.64 -16.58
C VAL A 89 -14.12 -7.55 -17.34
N SER A 90 -13.93 -7.30 -18.63
CA SER A 90 -12.94 -8.04 -19.44
C SER A 90 -11.52 -7.96 -18.83
N ILE A 91 -10.65 -8.90 -19.18
CA ILE A 91 -9.25 -8.89 -18.75
C ILE A 91 -8.57 -7.63 -19.26
N LEU A 92 -8.77 -7.26 -20.53
CA LEU A 92 -8.24 -6.03 -21.14
C LEU A 92 -8.64 -4.78 -20.34
N ASN A 93 -9.93 -4.60 -20.07
CA ASN A 93 -10.42 -3.42 -19.37
C ASN A 93 -9.97 -3.39 -17.89
N THR A 94 -9.84 -4.56 -17.24
CA THR A 94 -9.25 -4.64 -15.90
C THR A 94 -7.78 -4.20 -15.92
N MET A 95 -7.02 -4.63 -16.92
CA MET A 95 -5.61 -4.28 -17.10
C MET A 95 -5.42 -2.80 -17.46
N ARG A 96 -6.31 -2.20 -18.23
CA ARG A 96 -6.31 -0.74 -18.50
C ARG A 96 -6.59 0.07 -17.22
N LEU A 97 -7.56 -0.36 -16.40
CA LEU A 97 -7.84 0.26 -15.10
C LEU A 97 -6.66 0.13 -14.13
N LEU A 98 -5.93 -0.99 -14.16
CA LEU A 98 -4.71 -1.20 -13.38
C LEU A 98 -3.64 -0.18 -13.76
N LEU A 99 -3.42 0.07 -15.06
CA LEU A 99 -2.49 1.11 -15.52
C LEU A 99 -2.90 2.52 -15.06
N HIS A 100 -4.18 2.88 -15.19
CA HIS A 100 -4.68 4.17 -14.71
C HIS A 100 -4.50 4.32 -13.19
N PHE A 101 -4.78 3.27 -12.42
CA PHE A 101 -4.53 3.26 -10.98
C PHE A 101 -3.04 3.46 -10.68
N PHE A 102 -2.16 2.75 -11.38
CA PHE A 102 -0.71 2.86 -11.22
C PHE A 102 -0.25 4.31 -11.40
N ARG A 103 -0.74 4.98 -12.45
CA ARG A 103 -0.47 6.39 -12.80
C ARG A 103 -1.14 7.43 -11.90
N LYS A 104 -1.98 7.00 -10.94
CA LYS A 104 -2.80 7.86 -10.08
C LYS A 104 -3.84 8.70 -10.84
N ASP A 105 -4.33 8.20 -11.97
CA ASP A 105 -5.37 8.89 -12.73
C ASP A 105 -6.68 8.91 -11.94
N LYS A 106 -7.43 10.01 -12.08
CA LYS A 106 -8.76 10.15 -11.45
C LYS A 106 -9.67 9.02 -11.92
N VAL A 107 -10.40 8.39 -10.99
CA VAL A 107 -11.29 7.27 -11.33
C VAL A 107 -12.37 7.62 -12.37
N SER A 108 -12.80 8.88 -12.41
CA SER A 108 -13.73 9.37 -13.44
C SER A 108 -13.09 9.43 -14.82
N GLN A 109 -11.80 9.75 -14.89
CA GLN A 109 -11.04 9.74 -16.13
C GLN A 109 -10.84 8.30 -16.61
N ALA A 110 -10.35 7.43 -15.72
CA ALA A 110 -10.16 6.01 -16.03
C ALA A 110 -11.46 5.31 -16.48
N ALA A 111 -12.61 5.63 -15.88
CA ALA A 111 -13.89 5.09 -16.31
C ALA A 111 -14.25 5.50 -17.75
N ARG A 112 -14.02 6.77 -18.09
CA ARG A 112 -14.29 7.31 -19.43
C ARG A 112 -13.36 6.70 -20.48
N ASP A 113 -12.06 6.69 -20.19
CA ASP A 113 -11.03 6.25 -21.14
C ASP A 113 -11.12 4.74 -21.43
N VAL A 114 -11.53 3.95 -20.44
CA VAL A 114 -11.69 2.50 -20.59
C VAL A 114 -13.08 2.12 -21.11
N GLY A 115 -14.06 3.04 -21.09
CA GLY A 115 -15.43 2.76 -21.50
C GLY A 115 -16.20 1.86 -20.52
N VAL A 116 -15.97 2.02 -19.20
CA VAL A 116 -16.70 1.29 -18.15
C VAL A 116 -17.49 2.24 -17.26
N THR A 117 -18.49 1.71 -16.55
CA THR A 117 -19.21 2.53 -15.58
C THR A 117 -18.27 3.03 -14.48
N ARG A 118 -18.53 4.25 -13.98
CA ARG A 118 -17.77 4.79 -12.84
C ARG A 118 -17.81 3.87 -11.62
N LYS A 119 -18.94 3.18 -11.38
CA LYS A 119 -19.10 2.21 -10.28
C LYS A 119 -18.10 1.05 -10.44
N THR A 120 -17.98 0.53 -11.65
CA THR A 120 -17.02 -0.52 -12.01
C THR A 120 -15.57 -0.07 -11.78
N ALA A 121 -15.19 1.10 -12.29
CA ALA A 121 -13.83 1.63 -12.10
C ALA A 121 -13.50 1.86 -10.61
N ILE A 122 -14.44 2.38 -9.83
CA ILE A 122 -14.31 2.54 -8.37
C ILE A 122 -14.05 1.19 -7.69
N GLN A 123 -14.78 0.14 -8.09
CA GLN A 123 -14.63 -1.19 -7.51
C GLN A 123 -13.24 -1.77 -7.78
N ILE A 124 -12.74 -1.71 -9.02
CA ILE A 124 -11.39 -2.17 -9.36
C ILE A 124 -10.32 -1.37 -8.61
N TYR A 125 -10.47 -0.05 -8.53
CA TYR A 125 -9.58 0.80 -7.73
C TYR A 125 -9.62 0.44 -6.24
N HIS A 126 -10.75 -0.04 -5.70
CA HIS A 126 -10.80 -0.51 -4.32
C HIS A 126 -10.02 -1.82 -4.13
N TYR A 127 -10.17 -2.78 -5.04
CA TYR A 127 -9.38 -4.02 -4.99
C TYR A 127 -7.88 -3.76 -5.11
N LEU A 128 -7.45 -2.82 -5.96
CA LEU A 128 -6.04 -2.44 -6.06
C LEU A 128 -5.51 -1.76 -4.79
N ARG A 129 -6.34 -0.99 -4.08
CA ARG A 129 -5.94 -0.44 -2.78
C ARG A 129 -5.84 -1.49 -1.68
N GLU A 130 -6.70 -2.49 -1.72
CA GLU A 130 -6.61 -3.65 -0.82
C GLU A 130 -5.31 -4.43 -1.08
N VAL A 131 -4.94 -4.61 -2.35
CA VAL A 131 -3.61 -5.16 -2.72
C VAL A 131 -2.49 -4.35 -2.08
N CYS A 132 -2.53 -3.02 -2.21
CA CYS A 132 -1.52 -2.15 -1.60
C CYS A 132 -1.50 -2.26 -0.06
N GLU A 133 -2.65 -2.27 0.60
CA GLU A 133 -2.77 -2.42 2.07
C GLU A 133 -2.13 -3.73 2.53
N VAL A 134 -2.49 -4.85 1.90
CA VAL A 134 -2.00 -6.18 2.30
C VAL A 134 -0.51 -6.32 2.03
N ALA A 135 -0.04 -5.94 0.83
CA ALA A 135 1.36 -6.05 0.47
C ALA A 135 2.25 -5.16 1.35
N GLU A 136 1.82 -3.94 1.63
CA GLU A 136 2.58 -3.04 2.50
C GLU A 136 2.58 -3.52 3.94
N ALA A 137 1.45 -3.95 4.50
CA ALA A 137 1.41 -4.48 5.86
C ALA A 137 2.20 -5.79 6.03
N HIS A 138 2.24 -6.63 4.98
CA HIS A 138 3.01 -7.88 4.99
C HIS A 138 4.53 -7.64 4.87
N ASP A 139 4.95 -6.71 4.02
CA ASP A 139 6.37 -6.46 3.73
C ASP A 139 7.00 -5.36 4.62
N ARG A 140 6.20 -4.72 5.48
CA ARG A 140 6.69 -3.66 6.37
C ARG A 140 7.58 -4.24 7.48
N ASP A 141 8.68 -3.55 7.70
CA ASP A 141 9.49 -3.65 8.92
C ASP A 141 9.33 -2.40 9.80
N MET A 142 9.76 -2.50 11.05
CA MET A 142 9.87 -1.34 11.94
C MET A 142 10.78 -0.26 11.34
N ILE A 143 10.41 0.99 11.61
CA ILE A 143 11.08 2.21 11.16
C ILE A 143 12.15 2.61 12.18
N GLY A 144 13.19 3.31 11.73
CA GLY A 144 14.25 3.79 12.61
C GLY A 144 15.25 2.70 12.97
N GLY A 145 15.90 2.86 14.11
CA GLY A 145 16.96 2.00 14.62
C GLY A 145 18.19 2.82 15.00
N ASP A 146 19.30 2.11 15.15
CA ASP A 146 20.59 2.76 15.36
C ASP A 146 20.87 3.73 14.21
N ASN A 147 21.45 4.86 14.59
CA ASN A 147 21.84 5.93 13.69
C ASN A 147 20.69 6.71 13.00
N ASP A 148 19.43 6.53 13.40
CA ASP A 148 18.30 7.21 12.76
C ASP A 148 17.54 8.15 13.69
N ILE A 149 16.90 9.15 13.08
CA ILE A 149 15.94 10.05 13.69
C ILE A 149 14.55 9.70 13.15
N VAL A 150 13.60 9.44 14.05
CA VAL A 150 12.21 9.22 13.68
C VAL A 150 11.38 10.42 14.11
N GLU A 151 10.77 11.09 13.14
CA GLU A 151 9.77 12.14 13.40
C GLU A 151 8.42 11.46 13.69
N VAL A 152 7.73 11.90 14.74
CA VAL A 152 6.40 11.43 15.14
C VAL A 152 5.45 12.64 15.27
N ASP A 153 4.23 12.49 14.77
CA ASP A 153 3.24 13.57 14.77
C ASP A 153 1.81 13.02 14.57
N GLU A 154 0.83 13.84 14.92
CA GLU A 154 -0.59 13.59 14.69
C GLU A 154 -1.16 14.60 13.72
N THR A 155 -2.11 14.16 12.91
CA THR A 155 -2.84 15.07 12.04
C THR A 155 -4.32 14.75 11.98
N HIS A 156 -5.11 15.80 11.83
CA HIS A 156 -6.52 15.66 11.55
C HIS A 156 -6.73 15.57 10.03
N LEU A 157 -7.38 14.50 9.55
CA LEU A 157 -7.52 14.23 8.12
C LEU A 157 -8.65 15.02 7.44
N TYR A 158 -9.70 15.35 8.18
CA TYR A 158 -10.89 16.01 7.64
C TYR A 158 -11.35 17.15 8.55
N THR A 159 -10.87 18.36 8.32
CA THR A 159 -11.58 19.57 8.80
C THR A 159 -12.42 20.15 7.67
N ASN A 160 -13.64 20.63 7.97
CA ASN A 160 -14.43 21.36 6.98
C ASN A 160 -13.66 22.61 6.54
N LYS A 161 -13.57 22.85 5.23
CA LYS A 161 -13.22 24.19 4.75
C LYS A 161 -14.43 25.09 5.05
N TYR A 162 -14.27 26.09 5.92
CA TYR A 162 -15.32 27.06 6.30
C TYR A 162 -16.55 26.50 7.04
N HIS A 163 -16.43 25.39 7.77
CA HIS A 163 -17.56 24.75 8.47
C HIS A 163 -18.76 24.33 7.60
N ARG A 164 -18.67 24.42 6.26
CA ARG A 164 -19.74 24.05 5.31
C ARG A 164 -19.53 22.66 4.71
N GLY A 165 -20.59 21.83 4.68
CA GLY A 165 -20.63 20.53 3.98
C GLY A 165 -20.93 19.32 4.87
N ARG A 166 -21.24 18.18 4.23
CA ARG A 166 -21.60 16.91 4.89
C ARG A 166 -20.39 16.36 5.66
N LEU A 167 -20.49 16.30 6.98
CA LEU A 167 -19.53 15.64 7.86
C LEU A 167 -19.32 14.18 7.41
N LEU A 168 -18.07 13.74 7.27
CA LEU A 168 -17.78 12.39 7.74
C LEU A 168 -18.01 12.47 9.25
N GLN A 169 -18.99 11.72 9.76
CA GLN A 169 -19.65 11.95 11.06
C GLN A 169 -18.74 12.01 12.30
N ARG A 170 -17.43 11.79 12.18
CA ARG A 170 -16.47 11.84 13.30
C ARG A 170 -15.17 12.53 12.86
N GLN A 171 -14.65 13.39 13.74
CA GLN A 171 -13.26 13.84 13.68
C GLN A 171 -12.37 12.60 13.53
N THR A 172 -11.53 12.59 12.51
CA THR A 172 -10.71 11.43 12.17
C THR A 172 -9.25 11.84 12.32
N TRP A 173 -8.66 11.37 13.42
CA TRP A 173 -7.24 11.55 13.72
C TRP A 173 -6.42 10.42 13.10
N SER A 174 -5.23 10.78 12.66
CA SER A 174 -4.18 9.83 12.31
C SER A 174 -2.90 10.19 13.04
N PHE A 175 -2.18 9.17 13.45
CA PHE A 175 -0.81 9.26 13.89
C PHE A 175 0.10 8.77 12.76
N GLY A 176 1.34 9.25 12.74
CA GLY A 176 2.36 8.57 11.97
C GLY A 176 3.76 8.84 12.46
N CYS A 177 4.67 8.07 11.89
CA CYS A 177 6.09 8.19 12.12
C CYS A 177 6.86 8.03 10.82
N ILE A 178 7.95 8.79 10.66
CA ILE A 178 8.81 8.74 9.47
C ILE A 178 10.27 8.76 9.87
N SER A 179 11.04 7.85 9.28
CA SER A 179 12.50 7.83 9.38
C SER A 179 13.10 8.95 8.54
N ARG A 180 13.97 9.77 9.13
CA ARG A 180 14.72 10.78 8.38
C ARG A 180 15.77 10.15 7.49
N LEU A 181 16.34 9.00 7.84
CA LEU A 181 17.35 8.32 7.03
C LEU A 181 16.71 7.60 5.82
N THR A 182 15.83 6.65 6.08
CA THR A 182 15.25 5.76 5.06
C THR A 182 14.04 6.37 4.33
N LYS A 183 13.45 7.45 4.88
CA LYS A 183 12.20 8.07 4.40
C LYS A 183 10.98 7.13 4.41
N LYS A 184 11.07 5.96 5.04
CA LYS A 184 9.92 5.06 5.26
C LYS A 184 8.97 5.68 6.27
N ILE A 185 7.67 5.56 6.01
CA ILE A 185 6.58 6.16 6.79
C ILE A 185 5.57 5.10 7.23
N HIS A 186 5.09 5.24 8.46
CA HIS A 186 3.90 4.55 8.95
C HIS A 186 2.81 5.57 9.27
N VAL A 187 1.56 5.24 8.93
CA VAL A 187 0.39 6.02 9.26
C VAL A 187 -0.72 5.07 9.67
N GLU A 188 -1.39 5.35 10.79
CA GLU A 188 -2.60 4.65 11.19
C GLU A 188 -3.67 5.59 11.77
N LEU A 189 -4.92 5.14 11.71
CA LEU A 189 -6.04 5.85 12.32
C LEU A 189 -6.03 5.65 13.82
N ILE A 190 -6.20 6.74 14.56
CA ILE A 190 -6.21 6.71 16.02
C ILE A 190 -7.55 7.25 16.55
N PRO A 191 -8.08 6.65 17.64
CA PRO A 191 -9.31 7.13 18.28
C PRO A 191 -9.09 8.47 19.00
N ASN A 192 -7.89 8.71 19.50
CA ASN A 192 -7.50 9.91 20.23
C ASN A 192 -5.95 10.01 20.27
N LYS A 193 -5.44 11.16 20.74
CA LYS A 193 -4.00 11.49 20.78
C LYS A 193 -3.36 11.36 22.17
N ASN A 194 -3.90 10.50 23.05
CA ASN A 194 -3.34 10.31 24.38
C ASN A 194 -2.18 9.30 24.37
N ARG A 195 -1.34 9.34 25.41
CA ARG A 195 -0.18 8.43 25.56
C ARG A 195 -0.58 6.96 25.46
N ALA A 196 -1.66 6.56 26.11
CA ALA A 196 -2.18 5.19 26.09
C ALA A 196 -2.50 4.68 24.68
N THR A 197 -2.79 5.59 23.74
CA THR A 197 -3.00 5.27 22.32
C THR A 197 -1.71 5.31 21.52
N LEU A 198 -0.85 6.32 21.74
CA LEU A 198 0.33 6.56 20.90
C LEU A 198 1.51 5.66 21.24
N ASP A 199 1.75 5.39 22.52
CA ASP A 199 2.91 4.61 22.95
C ASP A 199 2.95 3.20 22.36
N PRO A 200 1.85 2.40 22.38
CA PRO A 200 1.87 1.08 21.79
C PRO A 200 2.11 1.14 20.27
N ILE A 201 1.63 2.19 19.62
CA ILE A 201 1.83 2.42 18.18
C ILE A 201 3.30 2.70 17.90
N ILE A 202 3.93 3.57 18.68
CA ILE A 202 5.36 3.87 18.55
C ILE A 202 6.18 2.59 18.79
N GLN A 203 5.94 1.86 19.88
CA GLN A 203 6.67 0.63 20.21
C GLN A 203 6.56 -0.44 19.12
N GLN A 204 5.41 -0.55 18.45
CA GLN A 204 5.19 -1.56 17.40
C GLN A 204 5.77 -1.17 16.05
N ASN A 205 5.97 0.12 15.79
CA ASN A 205 6.38 0.61 14.47
C ASN A 205 7.76 1.27 14.45
N VAL A 206 8.35 1.61 15.60
CA VAL A 206 9.63 2.32 15.73
C VAL A 206 10.60 1.51 16.58
N ARG A 207 11.80 1.26 16.06
CA ARG A 207 12.84 0.52 16.79
C ARG A 207 13.33 1.32 18.00
N GLN A 208 13.52 0.66 19.14
CA GLN A 208 13.88 1.29 20.41
C GLN A 208 15.14 2.18 20.32
N ASN A 209 16.18 1.82 19.58
CA ASN A 209 17.39 2.67 19.53
C ASN A 209 17.28 3.94 18.65
N SER A 210 16.08 4.30 18.18
CA SER A 210 15.84 5.52 17.40
C SER A 210 15.89 6.77 18.27
N TYR A 211 16.33 7.89 17.69
CA TYR A 211 16.14 9.21 18.30
C TYR A 211 14.81 9.80 17.86
N ILE A 212 13.92 10.18 18.80
CA ILE A 212 12.59 10.69 18.47
C ILE A 212 12.62 12.21 18.33
N MET A 213 11.96 12.73 17.29
CA MET A 213 11.62 14.15 17.18
C MET A 213 10.11 14.33 17.04
N SER A 214 9.53 15.23 17.83
CA SER A 214 8.09 15.52 17.81
C SER A 214 7.81 17.01 17.92
N ASP A 215 6.53 17.38 17.87
CA ASP A 215 6.07 18.66 18.40
C ASP A 215 6.06 18.67 19.94
N GLN A 216 5.57 19.74 20.55
CA GLN A 216 5.41 19.88 22.01
C GLN A 216 4.10 19.28 22.56
N HIS A 217 3.47 18.34 21.86
CA HIS A 217 2.28 17.68 22.38
C HIS A 217 2.61 16.93 23.69
N ARG A 218 1.80 17.15 24.74
CA ARG A 218 2.05 16.58 26.09
C ARG A 218 2.23 15.06 26.07
N ALA A 219 1.63 14.37 25.11
CA ALA A 219 1.78 12.92 25.00
C ALA A 219 3.24 12.49 24.77
N TYR A 220 4.04 13.28 24.06
CA TYR A 220 5.44 12.94 23.77
C TYR A 220 6.42 13.25 24.91
N MET A 221 5.99 14.00 25.94
CA MET A 221 6.85 14.31 27.08
C MET A 221 7.39 13.03 27.73
N GLY A 222 8.72 12.90 27.75
CA GLY A 222 9.41 11.73 28.29
C GLY A 222 9.22 10.45 27.47
N VAL A 223 8.81 10.51 26.19
CA VAL A 223 8.59 9.33 25.34
C VAL A 223 9.82 8.43 25.28
N HIS A 224 11.02 9.01 25.28
CA HIS A 224 12.26 8.24 25.26
C HIS A 224 12.50 7.45 26.54
N LEU A 225 12.25 8.04 27.71
CA LEU A 225 12.35 7.34 28.99
C LEU A 225 11.31 6.22 29.09
N ARG A 226 10.08 6.49 28.66
CA ARG A 226 8.95 5.57 28.81
C ARG A 226 9.03 4.37 27.85
N LEU A 227 9.58 4.57 26.65
CA LEU A 227 9.62 3.55 25.60
C LEU A 227 11.03 2.98 25.36
N GLY A 228 12.03 3.39 26.16
CA GLY A 228 13.42 2.97 25.99
C GLY A 228 14.03 3.49 24.68
N MET A 229 13.67 4.71 24.27
CA MET A 229 14.25 5.33 23.07
C MET A 229 15.60 5.97 23.37
N ARG A 230 16.45 6.08 22.35
CA ARG A 230 17.79 6.69 22.48
C ARG A 230 17.75 8.14 22.99
N GLY A 231 16.70 8.87 22.65
CA GLY A 231 16.49 10.24 23.11
C GLY A 231 15.27 10.88 22.47
N HIS A 232 14.95 12.10 22.90
CA HIS A 232 13.83 12.88 22.39
C HIS A 232 14.15 14.36 22.36
N SER A 233 13.81 15.02 21.25
CA SER A 233 13.75 16.48 21.14
C SER A 233 12.38 16.90 20.62
N SER A 234 11.88 18.05 21.07
CA SER A 234 10.60 18.60 20.62
C SER A 234 10.76 20.00 20.04
N VAL A 235 9.95 20.37 19.04
CA VAL A 235 9.87 21.73 18.49
C VAL A 235 8.54 22.42 18.84
N ASN A 236 8.59 23.70 19.19
CA ASN A 236 7.40 24.52 19.41
C ASN A 236 6.96 25.23 18.13
N HIS A 237 6.03 24.61 17.38
CA HIS A 237 5.48 25.18 16.15
C HIS A 237 4.68 26.47 16.31
N SER A 238 4.30 26.84 17.54
CA SER A 238 3.63 28.13 17.79
C SER A 238 4.61 29.31 17.88
N GLN A 239 5.90 29.03 18.07
CA GLN A 239 6.93 30.07 18.24
C GLN A 239 7.96 30.05 17.11
N GLN A 240 8.44 28.88 16.68
CA GLN A 240 9.53 28.76 15.70
C GLN A 240 9.42 27.46 14.89
N PHE A 241 9.80 27.50 13.60
CA PHE A 241 9.83 26.32 12.72
C PHE A 241 10.99 25.35 13.02
N THR A 242 11.95 25.75 13.87
CA THR A 242 13.08 24.92 14.34
C THR A 242 13.42 25.28 15.78
N ALA A 243 13.66 24.30 16.66
CA ALA A 243 14.02 24.55 18.07
C ALA A 243 15.54 24.60 18.34
N GLY A 244 16.35 24.85 17.29
CA GLY A 244 17.81 24.83 17.36
C GLY A 244 18.42 23.51 16.89
N THR A 245 19.55 23.13 17.49
CA THR A 245 20.31 21.92 17.12
C THR A 245 20.65 21.06 18.31
N VAL A 246 20.69 19.74 18.11
CA VAL A 246 21.15 18.75 19.09
C VAL A 246 22.29 17.94 18.51
N ASN A 247 23.31 17.63 19.31
CA ASN A 247 24.42 16.76 18.92
C ASN A 247 24.08 15.33 19.34
N ILE A 248 23.85 14.44 18.37
CA ILE A 248 23.39 13.07 18.62
C ILE A 248 24.15 12.06 17.76
N PRO A 249 24.39 10.84 18.26
CA PRO A 249 25.10 9.79 17.53
C PRO A 249 24.16 9.15 16.50
N VAL A 250 24.00 9.84 15.36
CA VAL A 250 23.18 9.41 14.21
C VAL A 250 24.00 9.41 12.92
N ASP A 251 23.41 8.93 11.83
CA ASP A 251 24.07 8.87 10.53
C ASP A 251 24.55 10.28 10.09
N PRO A 252 25.82 10.42 9.63
CA PRO A 252 26.38 11.70 9.21
C PRO A 252 25.57 12.44 8.15
N SER A 253 24.81 11.74 7.31
CA SER A 253 23.94 12.35 6.29
C SER A 253 22.76 13.13 6.87
N LEU A 254 22.47 12.99 8.18
CA LEU A 254 21.34 13.64 8.85
C LEU A 254 21.68 15.02 9.46
N GLY A 255 22.93 15.47 9.36
CA GLY A 255 23.34 16.77 9.88
C GLY A 255 24.79 17.11 9.58
N ILE A 256 25.42 17.90 10.45
CA ILE A 256 26.80 18.32 10.30
C ILE A 256 27.66 17.55 11.31
N PRO A 257 28.69 16.78 10.89
CA PRO A 257 29.58 16.09 11.82
C PRO A 257 30.19 17.03 12.85
N VAL A 258 30.25 16.60 14.11
CA VAL A 258 30.88 17.37 15.18
C VAL A 258 32.37 16.98 15.27
N PRO A 259 33.32 17.92 15.15
CA PRO A 259 34.75 17.61 15.25
C PRO A 259 35.09 16.89 16.56
N GLY A 260 35.87 15.80 16.47
CA GLY A 260 36.32 15.03 17.64
C GLY A 260 35.23 14.21 18.34
N SER A 261 34.05 14.04 17.73
CA SER A 261 32.94 13.26 18.30
C SER A 261 32.32 12.36 17.24
N SER A 262 31.76 11.22 17.67
CA SER A 262 30.88 10.40 16.82
C SER A 262 29.49 11.02 16.61
N ASN A 263 29.21 12.18 17.22
CA ASN A 263 27.92 12.85 17.12
C ASN A 263 27.80 13.72 15.87
N VAL A 264 26.56 13.91 15.45
CA VAL A 264 26.14 14.76 14.36
C VAL A 264 25.25 15.87 14.93
N ARG A 265 25.50 17.10 14.53
CA ARG A 265 24.68 18.27 14.86
C ARG A 265 23.45 18.28 13.94
N CYS A 266 22.30 17.94 14.50
CA CYS A 266 21.03 17.83 13.77
C CYS A 266 20.08 18.96 14.16
N LYS A 267 19.36 19.53 13.18
CA LYS A 267 18.29 20.50 13.44
C LYS A 267 17.04 19.80 13.99
N VAL A 268 16.45 20.37 15.04
CA VAL A 268 15.21 19.85 15.65
C VAL A 268 14.00 20.44 14.94
N HIS A 269 13.24 19.60 14.23
CA HIS A 269 12.00 19.95 13.52
C HIS A 269 11.15 18.71 13.17
N THR A 270 9.93 18.89 12.66
CA THR A 270 9.06 17.81 12.14
C THR A 270 8.61 18.05 10.69
N ASN A 271 9.36 18.87 9.96
CA ASN A 271 9.02 19.26 8.59
C ASN A 271 8.89 18.07 7.62
N THR A 272 9.58 16.94 7.87
CA THR A 272 9.51 15.78 6.97
C THR A 272 8.14 15.14 7.05
N ILE A 273 7.63 14.90 8.26
CA ILE A 273 6.30 14.31 8.50
C ILE A 273 5.17 15.27 8.15
N GLU A 274 5.32 16.57 8.40
CA GLU A 274 4.34 17.58 8.01
C GLU A 274 4.09 17.63 6.50
N ARG A 275 5.16 17.50 5.70
CA ARG A 275 5.04 17.38 4.25
C ARG A 275 4.25 16.12 3.86
N GLN A 276 4.45 15.01 4.58
CA GLN A 276 3.70 13.78 4.33
C GLN A 276 2.21 13.96 4.63
N TRP A 277 1.83 14.75 5.64
CA TRP A 277 0.43 15.07 5.92
C TRP A 277 -0.27 15.77 4.79
N LEU A 278 0.39 16.70 4.11
CA LEU A 278 -0.17 17.36 2.93
C LEU A 278 -0.47 16.35 1.82
N GLU A 279 0.46 15.44 1.53
CA GLU A 279 0.30 14.41 0.50
C GLU A 279 -0.79 13.38 0.85
N LEU A 280 -0.78 12.90 2.09
CA LEU A 280 -1.79 11.96 2.60
C LEU A 280 -3.20 12.56 2.51
N LYS A 281 -3.39 13.80 2.98
CA LYS A 281 -4.68 14.49 2.93
C LYS A 281 -5.17 14.66 1.49
N ARG A 282 -4.28 14.97 0.53
CA ARG A 282 -4.63 15.04 -0.90
C ARG A 282 -5.15 13.69 -1.42
N GLN A 283 -4.52 12.58 -1.06
CA GLN A 283 -4.94 11.24 -1.46
C GLN A 283 -6.28 10.86 -0.82
N CYS A 284 -6.44 11.10 0.48
CA CYS A 284 -7.64 10.78 1.26
C CYS A 284 -8.83 11.71 0.95
N ARG A 285 -8.61 12.88 0.32
CA ARG A 285 -9.68 13.84 -0.02
C ARG A 285 -10.81 13.24 -0.86
N THR A 286 -10.50 12.25 -1.69
CA THR A 286 -11.49 11.57 -2.54
C THR A 286 -12.23 10.44 -1.81
N CYS A 287 -11.73 10.02 -0.64
CA CYS A 287 -12.38 9.01 0.19
C CYS A 287 -13.55 9.64 0.95
N ARG A 288 -14.77 9.18 0.65
CA ARG A 288 -16.01 9.59 1.33
C ARG A 288 -16.49 8.55 2.34
N SER A 289 -15.59 7.69 2.84
CA SER A 289 -15.96 6.62 3.77
C SER A 289 -14.84 6.34 4.77
N GLN A 290 -15.11 6.58 6.06
CA GLN A 290 -14.17 6.30 7.14
C GLN A 290 -13.73 4.82 7.15
N ARG A 291 -14.66 3.89 6.89
CA ARG A 291 -14.35 2.44 6.80
C ARG A 291 -13.32 2.11 5.72
N ARG A 292 -13.27 2.89 4.64
CA ARG A 292 -12.35 2.68 3.51
C ARG A 292 -11.06 3.47 3.62
N LEU A 293 -10.95 4.37 4.60
CA LEU A 293 -9.80 5.28 4.75
C LEU A 293 -8.49 4.51 4.95
N LYS A 294 -8.52 3.38 5.68
CA LYS A 294 -7.38 2.47 5.81
C LYS A 294 -6.81 1.98 4.48
N TRP A 295 -7.66 1.76 3.47
CA TRP A 295 -7.21 1.34 2.14
C TRP A 295 -6.48 2.47 1.42
N TYR A 296 -6.90 3.72 1.62
CA TYR A 296 -6.21 4.88 1.06
C TYR A 296 -4.87 5.11 1.76
N MET A 297 -4.80 4.90 3.08
CA MET A 297 -3.54 4.96 3.83
C MET A 297 -2.59 3.82 3.42
N GLY A 298 -3.10 2.60 3.26
CA GLY A 298 -2.34 1.46 2.75
C GLY A 298 -1.78 1.73 1.35
N GLU A 299 -2.59 2.28 0.44
CA GLU A 299 -2.10 2.75 -0.87
C GLU A 299 -1.00 3.81 -0.72
N TYR A 300 -1.17 4.77 0.20
CA TYR A 300 -0.20 5.84 0.41
C TYR A 300 1.15 5.28 0.87
N MET A 301 1.13 4.46 1.92
CA MET A 301 2.33 3.81 2.46
C MET A 301 2.96 2.87 1.43
N TYR A 302 2.17 2.08 0.69
CA TYR A 302 2.70 1.22 -0.37
C TYR A 302 3.46 2.03 -1.43
N ARG A 303 2.93 3.18 -1.83
CA ARG A 303 3.59 4.03 -2.80
C ARG A 303 4.88 4.65 -2.25
N GLN A 304 4.89 5.12 -1.00
CA GLN A 304 6.06 5.76 -0.39
C GLN A 304 7.14 4.73 0.00
N ASN A 305 6.77 3.62 0.63
CA ASN A 305 7.71 2.67 1.22
C ASN A 305 8.20 1.63 0.22
N ILE A 306 7.35 1.24 -0.74
CA ILE A 306 7.62 0.13 -1.66
C ILE A 306 7.91 0.62 -3.07
N LEU A 307 7.07 1.46 -3.65
CA LEU A 307 7.26 1.86 -5.05
C LEU A 307 8.34 2.94 -5.23
N LYS A 308 8.43 3.91 -4.31
CA LYS A 308 9.35 5.04 -4.45
C LYS A 308 10.83 4.63 -4.45
N SER A 309 11.18 3.56 -3.74
CA SER A 309 12.55 3.03 -3.68
C SER A 309 12.96 2.28 -4.95
N LEU A 310 12.02 1.96 -5.84
CA LEU A 310 12.31 1.27 -7.09
C LEU A 310 12.78 2.24 -8.18
N PRO A 311 13.77 1.82 -9.00
CA PRO A 311 14.53 2.73 -9.86
C PRO A 311 13.79 3.22 -11.11
N SER A 312 12.69 2.56 -11.50
CA SER A 312 11.95 2.91 -12.73
C SER A 312 10.47 2.56 -12.64
N ASP A 313 9.66 3.19 -13.49
CA ASP A 313 8.22 2.89 -13.56
C ASP A 313 7.94 1.46 -14.00
N ALA A 314 8.79 0.88 -14.86
CA ALA A 314 8.72 -0.54 -15.22
C ALA A 314 8.93 -1.44 -13.98
N ALA A 315 9.93 -1.14 -13.15
CA ALA A 315 10.17 -1.87 -11.90
C ALA A 315 9.01 -1.72 -10.90
N ARG A 316 8.45 -0.51 -10.78
CA ARG A 316 7.29 -0.22 -9.92
C ARG A 316 6.03 -0.95 -10.40
N PHE A 317 5.79 -0.99 -11.70
CA PHE A 317 4.64 -1.69 -12.27
C PHE A 317 4.79 -3.20 -12.09
N ARG A 318 5.99 -3.77 -12.36
CA ARG A 318 6.29 -5.18 -12.05
C ARG A 318 6.07 -5.52 -10.58
N ARG A 319 6.48 -4.63 -9.66
CA ARG A 319 6.24 -4.81 -8.23
C ARG A 319 4.73 -4.92 -7.94
N LEU A 320 3.91 -4.02 -8.51
CA LEU A 320 2.46 -4.09 -8.37
C LEU A 320 1.88 -5.40 -8.91
N LEU A 321 2.28 -5.84 -10.10
CA LEU A 321 1.82 -7.12 -10.68
C LEU A 321 2.19 -8.31 -9.79
N ARG A 322 3.42 -8.33 -9.27
CA ARG A 322 3.89 -9.36 -8.35
C ARG A 322 3.07 -9.40 -7.07
N ASP A 323 2.77 -8.23 -6.50
CA ASP A 323 2.01 -8.17 -5.25
C ASP A 323 0.54 -8.55 -5.46
N ILE A 324 -0.05 -8.25 -6.63
CA ILE A 324 -1.35 -8.81 -7.03
C ILE A 324 -1.29 -10.35 -7.07
N HIS A 325 -0.27 -10.93 -7.71
CA HIS A 325 -0.10 -12.39 -7.77
C HIS A 325 0.08 -13.01 -6.38
N ARG A 326 0.88 -12.40 -5.50
CA ARG A 326 1.11 -12.89 -4.13
C ARG A 326 -0.18 -12.95 -3.30
N ILE A 327 -1.11 -12.03 -3.54
CA ILE A 327 -2.40 -11.96 -2.81
C ILE A 327 -3.46 -12.83 -3.48
N TYR A 328 -3.45 -12.90 -4.81
CA TYR A 328 -4.39 -13.68 -5.62
C TYR A 328 -3.66 -14.71 -6.50
N PRO A 329 -3.07 -15.75 -5.89
CA PRO A 329 -2.21 -16.70 -6.61
C PRO A 329 -2.98 -17.71 -7.46
N GLY A 330 -4.32 -17.70 -7.41
CA GLY A 330 -5.19 -18.61 -8.14
C GLY A 330 -5.52 -19.92 -7.40
N LEU A 331 -6.12 -20.85 -8.13
CA LEU A 331 -6.61 -22.13 -7.60
C LEU A 331 -5.53 -22.93 -6.87
N GLY A 332 -5.89 -23.45 -5.69
CA GLY A 332 -5.06 -24.37 -4.92
C GLY A 332 -3.86 -23.73 -4.23
N ARG A 333 -3.79 -22.39 -4.19
CA ARG A 333 -2.72 -21.64 -3.55
C ARG A 333 -3.30 -20.65 -2.53
N HIS A 334 -2.57 -20.42 -1.44
CA HIS A 334 -2.92 -19.44 -0.43
C HIS A 334 -2.17 -18.14 -0.70
N GLY A 335 -2.91 -17.04 -0.82
CA GLY A 335 -2.33 -15.72 -0.95
C GLY A 335 -1.78 -15.21 0.36
N ILE A 336 -0.89 -14.22 0.31
CA ILE A 336 -0.45 -13.50 1.50
C ILE A 336 -1.61 -12.71 2.11
N SER A 337 -1.62 -12.62 3.44
CA SER A 337 -2.60 -11.86 4.22
C SER A 337 -1.89 -10.77 5.05
N ILE A 338 -2.67 -9.93 5.74
CA ILE A 338 -2.11 -8.91 6.63
C ILE A 338 -1.45 -9.62 7.81
N ARG A 339 -0.11 -9.55 7.90
CA ARG A 339 0.63 -10.00 9.08
C ARG A 339 0.07 -9.29 10.31
N ASN A 340 -0.30 -10.06 11.34
CA ASN A 340 -0.83 -9.54 12.60
C ASN A 340 -2.11 -8.68 12.46
N CYS A 341 -3.10 -9.08 11.64
CA CYS A 341 -4.40 -8.39 11.64
C CYS A 341 -5.00 -8.36 13.06
N ARG A 342 -5.05 -7.14 13.63
CA ARG A 342 -5.61 -6.80 14.97
C ARG A 342 -7.13 -6.97 15.05
N CYS A 343 -7.73 -7.54 14.01
CA CYS A 343 -9.13 -7.85 13.90
C CYS A 343 -9.43 -9.17 14.66
N ARG A 344 -10.73 -9.49 14.87
CA ARG A 344 -11.13 -10.74 15.55
C ARG A 344 -10.47 -11.97 14.89
N PRO A 345 -10.24 -13.08 15.64
CA PRO A 345 -9.58 -14.29 15.12
C PRO A 345 -10.20 -14.85 13.82
N THR A 346 -11.50 -14.63 13.62
CA THR A 346 -12.27 -15.06 12.44
C THR A 346 -12.18 -14.09 11.25
N CYS A 347 -11.25 -13.14 11.25
CA CYS A 347 -11.18 -12.14 10.20
C CYS A 347 -10.67 -12.77 8.89
N PRO A 348 -11.40 -12.66 7.77
CA PRO A 348 -10.96 -13.18 6.47
C PRO A 348 -9.74 -12.44 5.87
N ARG A 349 -9.16 -11.49 6.63
CA ARG A 349 -7.91 -10.77 6.30
C ARG A 349 -6.70 -11.29 7.08
N ARG A 350 -6.90 -12.21 8.03
CA ARG A 350 -5.83 -12.94 8.71
C ARG A 350 -5.31 -14.06 7.83
#